data_AF-A0A370GBV7-F1
#
_entry.id   AF-A0A370GBV7-F1
#
_cell.length_a   1.000
_cell.length_b   1.000
_cell.length_c   1.000
_cell.angle_alpha   90.00
_cell.angle_beta   90.00
_cell.angle_gamma   90.00
#
_symmetry.space_group_name_H-M   'P 1'
#
loop_
_entity.id
_entity.type
_entity.pdbx_description
1 polymer ?
#
loop_
_entity_poly.entity_id
_entity_poly.type
_entity_poly.pdbx_seq_one_letter_code
_entity_poly.pdbx_strand_id
1 'polypeptide(L)' 'MIEKIAVNANVNMIYVETILKIIGIAYIAEFASHITKDAGQGAIAAKVELAGKILILAMAVPILTVIIETIINMIPKG' A
#
# COMPACT_ATOMS: atom_id res chain seq x y z
N MET A 1 14.53 -12.23 7.21
CA MET A 1 14.23 -12.98 5.96
C MET A 1 13.81 -12.03 4.86
N ILE A 2 12.75 -11.23 5.05
CA ILE A 2 12.29 -10.24 4.06
C ILE A 2 13.39 -9.23 3.67
N GLU A 3 14.16 -8.73 4.63
CA GLU A 3 15.31 -7.86 4.36
C GLU A 3 16.37 -8.52 3.47
N LYS A 4 16.69 -9.81 3.70
CA LYS A 4 17.62 -10.57 2.85
C LYS A 4 17.09 -10.71 1.42
N ILE A 5 15.77 -10.92 1.26
CA ILE A 5 15.13 -11.00 -0.07
C ILE A 5 15.21 -9.66 -0.79
N ALA A 6 14.92 -8.56 -0.08
CA ALA A 6 14.98 -7.20 -0.64
C ALA A 6 16.38 -6.85 -1.13
N VAL A 7 17.40 -7.12 -0.31
CA VAL A 7 18.82 -6.91 -0.65
C VAL A 7 19.23 -7.76 -1.85
N ASN A 8 18.86 -9.05 -1.87
CA ASN A 8 19.20 -9.94 -2.99
C ASN A 8 18.48 -9.57 -4.30
N ALA A 9 17.29 -8.98 -4.22
CA ALA A 9 16.53 -8.49 -5.38
C ALA A 9 16.93 -7.07 -5.82
N ASN A 10 17.91 -6.45 -5.16
CA ASN A 10 18.34 -5.07 -5.38
C ASN A 10 17.19 -4.05 -5.24
N VAL A 11 16.24 -4.34 -4.35
CA VAL A 11 15.08 -3.50 -4.06
C VAL A 11 15.38 -2.63 -2.84
N ASN A 12 15.08 -1.34 -2.93
CA ASN A 12 15.23 -0.44 -1.79
C ASN A 12 14.28 -0.85 -0.65
N MET A 13 14.83 -1.01 0.55
CA MET A 13 14.10 -1.40 1.76
C MET A 13 12.91 -0.49 2.08
N ILE A 14 12.96 0.79 1.67
CA ILE A 14 11.85 1.74 1.83
C ILE A 14 10.58 1.24 1.12
N TYR A 15 10.70 0.61 -0.06
CA TYR A 15 9.54 0.10 -0.79
C TYR A 15 8.94 -1.11 -0.12
N VAL A 16 9.79 -2.00 0.40
CA VAL A 16 9.35 -3.19 1.13
C VAL A 16 8.65 -2.80 2.42
N GLU A 17 9.20 -1.84 3.16
CA GLU A 17 8.55 -1.27 4.35
C GLU A 17 7.19 -0.64 4.00
N THR A 18 7.11 0.11 2.89
CA THR A 18 5.86 0.75 2.45
C THR A 18 4.80 -0.29 2.07
N ILE A 19 5.18 -1.36 1.37
CA ILE A 19 4.27 -2.48 1.05
C ILE A 19 3.77 -3.15 2.33
N LEU A 20 4.64 -3.42 3.30
CA LEU A 20 4.23 -4.00 4.58
C LEU A 20 3.26 -3.09 5.35
N LYS A 21 3.48 -1.77 5.33
CA LYS A 21 2.55 -0.80 5.92
C LYS A 21 1.19 -0.83 5.23
N ILE A 22 1.16 -0.88 3.90
CA ILE A 22 -0.09 -1.00 3.12
C ILE A 22 -0.85 -2.26 3.50
N ILE A 23 -0.18 -3.42 3.60
CA ILE A 23 -0.79 -4.68 4.00
C ILE A 23 -1.38 -4.58 5.41
N GLY A 24 -0.64 -4.00 6.35
CA GLY A 24 -1.13 -3.78 7.72
C GLY A 24 -2.37 -2.89 7.78
N ILE A 25 -2.36 -1.76 7.05
CA ILE A 25 -3.51 -0.85 6.98
C ILE A 25 -4.73 -1.57 6.37
N ALA A 26 -4.54 -2.31 5.29
CA ALA A 26 -5.62 -3.05 4.64
C ALA A 26 -6.28 -4.04 5.62
N TYR A 27 -5.49 -4.82 6.34
CA TYR A 27 -6.02 -5.80 7.29
C TYR A 27 -6.77 -5.15 8.45
N ILE A 28 -6.21 -4.08 9.02
CA ILE A 28 -6.84 -3.34 10.13
C ILE A 28 -8.14 -2.67 9.67
N ALA A 29 -8.13 -2.02 8.51
CA ALA A 29 -9.31 -1.34 7.97
C ALA A 29 -10.44 -2.32 7.65
N GLU A 30 -10.11 -3.47 7.05
CA GLU A 30 -11.09 -4.52 6.73
C GLU A 30 -11.69 -5.11 8.00
N PHE A 31 -10.85 -5.43 8.98
CA PHE A 31 -11.29 -5.96 10.27
C PHE A 31 -12.21 -4.98 11.01
N ALA A 32 -11.84 -3.69 11.06
CA ALA A 32 -12.68 -2.66 11.67
C ALA A 32 -14.01 -2.46 10.91
N SER A 33 -13.99 -2.54 9.58
CA SER A 33 -15.20 -2.50 8.74
C SER A 33 -16.12 -3.69 9.05
N HIS A 34 -15.58 -4.90 9.21
CA HIS A 34 -16.37 -6.07 9.59
C HIS A 34 -17.00 -5.94 10.97
N ILE A 35 -16.25 -5.53 11.99
CA ILE A 35 -16.81 -5.31 13.34
C ILE A 35 -17.95 -4.29 13.32
N THR A 36 -17.78 -3.20 12.56
CA THR A 36 -18.83 -2.16 12.47
C THR A 36 -20.06 -2.66 11.71
N LYS A 37 -19.91 -3.51 10.68
CA LYS A 37 -21.04 -4.20 10.02
C LYS A 37 -21.76 -5.13 10.99
N ASP A 38 -21.02 -5.92 11.77
CA ASP A 38 -21.57 -6.87 12.75
C ASP A 38 -22.35 -6.14 13.87
N ALA A 39 -21.95 -4.91 14.21
CA ALA A 39 -22.69 -4.03 15.13
C ALA A 39 -23.93 -3.36 14.50
N GLY A 40 -24.29 -3.70 13.25
CA GLY A 40 -25.39 -3.09 12.52
C GLY A 40 -25.09 -1.70 11.94
N GLN A 41 -23.84 -1.24 11.98
CA GLN A 41 -23.42 0.11 11.56
C GLN A 41 -22.81 0.12 10.15
N GLY A 42 -23.57 -0.32 9.15
CA GLY A 42 -23.09 -0.43 7.76
C GLY A 42 -22.61 0.90 7.14
N ALA A 43 -23.24 2.02 7.51
CA ALA A 43 -22.82 3.34 7.04
C ALA A 43 -21.45 3.78 7.59
N ILE A 44 -21.11 3.36 8.82
CA ILE A 44 -19.79 3.61 9.41
C ILE A 44 -18.75 2.69 8.77
N ALA A 45 -19.10 1.42 8.58
CA ALA A 45 -18.22 0.45 7.93
C ALA A 45 -17.76 0.91 6.54
N ALA A 46 -18.67 1.44 5.72
CA ALA A 46 -18.34 1.98 4.41
C ALA A 46 -17.34 3.15 4.48
N LYS A 47 -17.44 4.00 5.51
CA LYS A 47 -16.49 5.10 5.74
C LYS A 47 -15.12 4.60 6.19
N VAL A 48 -15.08 3.57 7.04
CA VAL A 48 -13.83 2.92 7.48
C VAL A 48 -13.10 2.30 6.29
N GLU A 49 -13.82 1.57 5.44
CA GLU A 49 -13.28 0.96 4.23
C GLU A 49 -12.73 2.02 3.26
N LEU A 50 -13.48 3.11 3.04
CA LEU A 50 -13.04 4.22 2.20
C LEU A 50 -11.77 4.89 2.76
N ALA A 51 -11.71 5.13 4.07
CA ALA A 51 -10.55 5.73 4.72
C ALA A 51 -9.30 4.84 4.54
N GLY A 52 -9.43 3.52 4.73
CA GLY A 52 -8.36 2.56 4.46
C GLY A 52 -7.86 2.63 3.02
N LYS A 53 -8.77 2.66 2.04
CA LYS A 53 -8.41 2.78 0.62
C LYS A 53 -7.68 4.09 0.31
N ILE A 54 -8.14 5.21 0.84
CA ILE A 54 -7.50 6.52 0.62
C ILE A 54 -6.07 6.52 1.17
N LEU A 55 -5.87 5.97 2.38
CA LEU A 55 -4.53 5.87 2.98
C LEU A 55 -3.59 5.00 2.14
N ILE A 56 -4.06 3.84 1.69
CA ILE A 56 -3.29 2.94 0.82
C ILE A 56 -2.91 3.64 -0.49
N LEU A 57 -3.87 4.32 -1.14
CA LEU A 57 -3.63 5.05 -2.38
C LEU A 57 -2.61 6.17 -2.19
N ALA A 58 -2.71 6.95 -1.11
CA ALA A 58 -1.76 8.01 -0.80
C ALA A 58 -0.33 7.46 -0.64
N MET A 59 -0.18 6.29 -0.02
CA MET A 59 1.12 5.61 0.13
C MET A 59 1.61 4.95 -1.16
N ALA A 60 0.72 4.61 -2.08
CA ALA A 60 1.07 4.01 -3.37
C ALA A 60 1.59 5.04 -4.38
N VAL A 61 1.20 6.32 -4.27
CA VAL A 61 1.62 7.39 -5.20
C VAL A 61 3.14 7.49 -5.35
N PRO A 62 3.95 7.57 -4.27
CA PRO A 62 5.41 7.64 -4.39
C PRO A 62 6.03 6.42 -5.09
N ILE A 63 5.50 5.22 -4.81
CA ILE A 63 5.96 3.99 -5.46
C ILE A 63 5.68 4.06 -6.97
N LEU A 64 4.50 4.51 -7.35
CA LEU A 64 4.12 4.67 -8.75
C LEU A 64 5.03 5.69 -9.45
N THR A 65 5.35 6.81 -8.81
CA THR A 65 6.29 7.82 -9.34
C THR A 65 7.65 7.21 -9.62
N VAL A 66 8.22 6.45 -8.67
CA VAL A 66 9.51 5.78 -8.86
C VAL A 66 9.48 4.80 -10.03
N ILE A 67 8.40 4.03 -10.16
CA ILE A 67 8.25 3.09 -11.28
C ILE A 67 8.23 3.85 -12.60
N ILE A 68 7.46 4.93 -12.69
CA ILE A 68 7.39 5.77 -13.89
C ILE A 68 8.77 6.36 -14.23
N GLU A 69 9.48 6.92 -13.26
CA GLU A 69 10.83 7.45 -13.44
C GLU A 69 11.81 6.35 -13.91
N THR A 70 11.72 5.16 -13.32
CA THR A 70 12.55 4.01 -13.70
C THR A 70 12.29 3.61 -15.15
N ILE A 71 11.02 3.55 -15.57
CA ILE A 71 10.64 3.26 -16.97
C ILE A 71 11.19 4.34 -17.90
N ILE A 72 11.00 5.63 -17.58
CA ILE A 72 11.48 6.75 -18.39
C ILE A 72 13.00 6.70 -18.55
N ASN A 73 13.72 6.39 -17.47
CA ASN A 73 15.20 6.29 -17.50
C ASN A 73 15.71 5.10 -18.33
N MET A 74 14.88 4.06 -18.54
CA MET A 74 15.22 2.93 -19.41
C MET A 74 14.95 3.22 -20.90
N ILE A 75 14.23 4.30 -21.24
CA ILE A 75 14.01 4.70 -22.64
C ILE A 75 15.32 5.27 -23.19
N PRO A 76 15.90 4.69 -24.27
CA PRO A 76 17.11 5.23 -24.88
C PRO A 76 16.83 6.64 -25.40
N LYS A 77 17.65 7.61 -25.00
CA LYS A 77 17.66 8.92 -25.63
C LYS A 77 18.38 8.76 -26.97
N GLY A 78 17.60 8.76 -28.05
CA GLY A 78 18.14 8.92 -29.41
C GLY A 78 18.87 10.25 -29.55
#